data_AF-A0A6I2FNU5-F1
#
_entry.id   AF-A0A6I2FNU5-F1
#
_cell.length_a   1.000
_cell.length_b   1.000
_cell.length_c   1.000
_cell.angle_alpha   90.00
_cell.angle_beta   90.00
_cell.angle_gamma   90.00
#
_symmetry.space_group_name_H-M   'P 1'
#
loop_
_entity.id
_entity.type
_entity.pdbx_description
1 polymer ?
#
loop_
_entity_poly.entity_id
_entity_poly.type
_entity_poly.pdbx_seq_one_letter_code
_entity_poly.pdbx_strand_id
1 'polypeptide(L)'
;MAAAPRGAERFLSTSDGCCTGPDLGRMILAGDAAIPPRLPREATMTAHSGDRAPVPLDQPYYGATLPIAFTRFWRKYATFSGRASRSEFWWWMLCGGIVAAVIVAIYVPSLLAARTGHGLRWDTGLTVTVVLAGAWFVAAIVPSLALAWRRLHDANLRGLFWLLGLIPSVGWIMMLVLILQPTNPRGIRFDRAAA
;
A
#
# COMPACT_ATOMS: atom_id res chain seq x y z
N MET A 1 -75.24 -44.09 -25.38
CA MET A 1 -74.28 -43.19 -24.71
C MET A 1 -73.52 -42.43 -25.80
N ALA A 2 -73.58 -41.10 -25.68
CA ALA A 2 -72.98 -39.97 -26.41
C ALA A 2 -71.98 -40.14 -27.59
N ALA A 3 -72.06 -39.16 -28.49
CA ALA A 3 -71.28 -38.93 -29.70
C ALA A 3 -70.07 -37.97 -29.50
N ALA A 4 -69.07 -38.08 -30.41
CA ALA A 4 -68.17 -37.02 -30.95
C ALA A 4 -67.07 -36.41 -30.02
N PRO A 5 -66.09 -35.61 -30.53
CA PRO A 5 -65.33 -35.67 -31.80
C PRO A 5 -63.80 -35.30 -31.72
N ARG A 6 -63.10 -35.62 -32.83
CA ARG A 6 -62.11 -34.83 -33.62
C ARG A 6 -61.01 -33.98 -32.92
N GLY A 7 -59.78 -34.17 -33.40
CA GLY A 7 -58.96 -33.06 -33.89
C GLY A 7 -57.44 -33.15 -33.66
N ALA A 8 -56.69 -33.33 -34.76
CA ALA A 8 -55.49 -32.54 -35.13
C ALA A 8 -54.20 -32.72 -34.25
N GLU A 9 -52.95 -32.90 -34.70
CA GLU A 9 -52.16 -32.61 -35.93
C GLU A 9 -50.87 -33.49 -35.89
N ARG A 10 -50.44 -34.19 -36.95
CA ARG A 10 -49.67 -33.76 -38.15
C ARG A 10 -48.13 -33.78 -37.95
N PHE A 11 -47.50 -34.77 -38.63
CA PHE A 11 -46.18 -34.80 -39.29
C PHE A 11 -44.90 -34.52 -38.47
N LEU A 12 -44.01 -35.49 -38.20
CA LEU A 12 -42.98 -36.08 -39.10
C LEU A 12 -42.18 -35.01 -39.86
N SER A 13 -40.96 -34.68 -39.41
CA SER A 13 -39.70 -35.29 -39.87
C SER A 13 -39.47 -35.16 -41.39
N THR A 14 -38.42 -34.44 -41.79
CA THR A 14 -37.27 -34.92 -42.60
C THR A 14 -36.66 -33.79 -43.46
N SER A 15 -35.31 -33.75 -43.45
CA SER A 15 -34.37 -33.44 -44.55
C SER A 15 -34.31 -32.06 -45.24
N ASP A 16 -33.11 -31.48 -45.11
CA ASP A 16 -32.14 -31.13 -46.17
C ASP A 16 -32.48 -30.10 -47.25
N GLY A 17 -31.60 -29.10 -47.39
CA GLY A 17 -31.49 -28.34 -48.63
C GLY A 17 -30.72 -27.00 -48.59
N CYS A 18 -29.41 -27.09 -48.85
CA CYS A 18 -28.64 -26.18 -49.73
C CYS A 18 -28.14 -24.79 -49.25
N CYS A 19 -26.80 -24.66 -49.28
CA CYS A 19 -26.00 -23.64 -49.98
C CYS A 19 -26.21 -22.16 -49.54
N THR A 20 -25.25 -21.44 -48.96
CA THR A 20 -23.99 -20.98 -49.55
C THR A 20 -23.16 -20.24 -48.48
N GLY A 21 -21.82 -20.31 -48.54
CA GLY A 21 -20.94 -19.21 -48.08
C GLY A 21 -20.46 -18.40 -49.28
N PRO A 22 -19.69 -17.30 -49.15
CA PRO A 22 -19.19 -16.62 -47.95
C PRO A 22 -19.62 -15.13 -47.88
N ASP A 23 -19.72 -14.52 -46.69
CA ASP A 23 -19.80 -13.05 -46.62
C ASP A 23 -18.99 -12.48 -45.44
N LEU A 24 -17.69 -12.37 -45.71
CA LEU A 24 -16.64 -11.78 -44.87
C LEU A 24 -16.67 -10.23 -44.90
N GLY A 25 -17.79 -9.61 -45.31
CA GLY A 25 -17.87 -8.19 -45.66
C GLY A 25 -18.74 -7.29 -44.77
N ARG A 26 -19.42 -7.79 -43.73
CA ARG A 26 -20.45 -6.99 -43.01
C ARG A 26 -20.50 -7.08 -41.48
N MET A 27 -19.35 -7.25 -40.81
CA MET A 27 -19.26 -7.02 -39.35
C MET A 27 -17.99 -6.23 -38.97
N ILE A 28 -17.61 -5.24 -39.78
CA ILE A 28 -16.76 -4.13 -39.35
C ILE A 28 -17.68 -2.91 -39.14
N LEU A 29 -18.62 -2.99 -38.20
CA LEU A 29 -19.36 -1.85 -37.62
C LEU A 29 -20.08 -2.31 -36.34
N ALA A 30 -19.31 -2.73 -35.35
CA ALA A 30 -19.75 -2.75 -33.96
C ALA A 30 -18.58 -2.26 -33.10
N GLY A 31 -18.20 -1.00 -33.36
CA GLY A 31 -17.57 -0.19 -32.34
C GLY A 31 -18.60 0.07 -31.26
N ASP A 32 -18.64 -0.80 -30.26
CA ASP A 32 -19.15 -0.41 -28.95
C ASP A 32 -18.19 -0.99 -27.92
N ALA A 33 -17.19 -0.16 -27.64
CA ALA A 33 -16.43 -0.26 -26.41
C ALA A 33 -17.46 -0.29 -25.27
N ALA A 34 -17.67 -1.47 -24.69
CA ALA A 34 -18.28 -1.59 -23.38
C ALA A 34 -17.33 -0.93 -22.37
N ILE A 35 -17.36 0.40 -22.35
CA ILE A 35 -16.83 1.24 -21.30
C ILE A 35 -17.56 0.78 -20.05
N PRO A 36 -16.88 0.24 -19.02
CA PRO A 36 -17.54 -0.03 -17.76
C PRO A 36 -18.20 1.27 -17.29
N PRO A 37 -19.39 1.22 -16.67
CA PRO A 37 -20.02 2.42 -16.16
C PRO A 37 -18.99 3.17 -15.33
N ARG A 38 -18.69 4.42 -15.72
CA ARG A 38 -17.80 5.28 -14.94
C ARG A 38 -18.42 5.32 -13.56
N LEU A 39 -17.79 4.65 -12.60
CA LEU A 39 -18.16 4.80 -11.21
C LEU A 39 -18.28 6.30 -10.96
N PRO A 40 -19.40 6.78 -10.38
CA PRO A 40 -19.60 8.20 -10.18
C PRO A 40 -18.35 8.78 -9.53
N ARG A 41 -17.79 9.82 -10.14
CA ARG A 41 -16.53 10.46 -9.73
C ARG A 41 -16.55 10.92 -8.27
N GLU A 42 -17.75 10.98 -7.70
CA GLU A 42 -18.08 11.27 -6.31
C GLU A 42 -17.67 10.16 -5.33
N ALA A 43 -17.55 8.89 -5.76
CA ALA A 43 -17.06 7.80 -4.91
C ALA A 43 -15.58 7.98 -4.51
N THR A 44 -14.83 8.81 -5.25
CA THR A 44 -13.41 9.08 -4.98
C THR A 44 -13.21 10.19 -3.94
N MET A 45 -14.21 11.04 -3.67
CA MET A 45 -14.02 12.26 -2.87
C MET A 45 -14.77 12.29 -1.53
N THR A 46 -15.59 11.28 -1.23
CA THR A 46 -16.29 11.16 0.05
C THR A 46 -15.91 9.85 0.77
N ALA A 47 -14.61 9.66 0.99
CA ALA A 47 -14.18 8.84 2.11
C ALA A 47 -14.22 9.67 3.41
N HIS A 48 -15.41 10.17 3.75
CA HIS A 48 -15.67 10.62 5.11
C HIS A 48 -15.59 9.39 6.01
N SER A 49 -14.65 9.46 6.94
CA SER A 49 -14.16 8.41 7.83
C SER A 49 -15.14 8.03 8.94
N GLY A 50 -16.42 7.81 8.61
CA GLY A 50 -17.49 7.53 9.57
C GLY A 50 -17.99 6.08 9.56
N ASP A 51 -18.33 5.53 8.38
CA ASP A 51 -19.17 4.31 8.30
C ASP A 51 -18.53 3.09 7.60
N ARG A 52 -17.23 3.13 7.32
CA ARG A 52 -16.52 1.90 6.89
C ARG A 52 -16.02 1.19 8.14
N ALA A 53 -16.36 -0.10 8.28
CA ALA A 53 -15.76 -0.97 9.29
C ALA A 53 -14.25 -0.69 9.37
N PRO A 54 -13.66 -0.53 10.57
CA PRO A 54 -12.26 -0.17 10.70
C PRO A 54 -11.41 -1.13 9.86
N VAL A 55 -10.65 -0.59 8.90
CA VAL A 55 -9.78 -1.41 8.07
C VAL A 55 -8.94 -2.29 9.00
N PRO A 56 -8.92 -3.61 8.81
CA PRO A 56 -8.14 -4.51 9.64
C PRO A 56 -6.67 -4.06 9.70
N LEU A 57 -6.00 -4.37 10.80
CA LEU A 57 -4.64 -3.88 10.98
C LEU A 57 -3.74 -4.46 9.89
N ASP A 58 -3.82 -5.75 9.64
CA ASP A 58 -3.05 -6.52 8.65
C ASP A 58 -3.15 -5.99 7.22
N GLN A 59 -4.23 -5.30 6.87
CA GLN A 59 -4.47 -4.75 5.54
C GLN A 59 -3.88 -3.33 5.36
N PRO A 60 -3.41 -3.00 4.13
CA PRO A 60 -2.85 -1.68 3.84
C PRO A 60 -3.94 -0.61 3.86
N TYR A 61 -3.72 0.48 4.61
CA TYR A 61 -4.66 1.60 4.65
C TYR A 61 -4.28 2.66 3.61
N TYR A 62 -4.97 2.67 2.48
CA TYR A 62 -4.77 3.70 1.45
C TYR A 62 -5.40 5.03 1.88
N GLY A 63 -4.66 6.14 1.75
CA GLY A 63 -5.15 7.47 2.13
C GLY A 63 -5.22 7.71 3.64
N ALA A 64 -4.34 7.07 4.41
CA ALA A 64 -4.26 7.28 5.85
C ALA A 64 -3.96 8.75 6.19
N THR A 65 -4.59 9.27 7.24
CA THR A 65 -4.22 10.55 7.86
C THR A 65 -3.05 10.33 8.83
N LEU A 66 -2.33 11.42 9.15
CA LEU A 66 -1.21 11.40 10.10
C LEU A 66 -1.52 10.66 11.42
N PRO A 67 -2.60 10.95 12.16
CA PRO A 67 -2.87 10.28 13.44
C PRO A 67 -3.17 8.79 13.28
N ILE A 68 -3.81 8.39 12.18
CA ILE A 68 -4.09 6.97 11.88
C ILE A 68 -2.78 6.24 11.57
N ALA A 69 -1.88 6.84 10.78
CA ALA A 69 -0.58 6.26 10.48
C ALA A 69 0.28 6.11 11.74
N PHE A 70 0.31 7.14 12.60
CA PHE A 70 1.09 7.12 13.84
C PHE A 70 0.59 6.06 14.84
N THR A 71 -0.72 5.97 15.03
CA THR A 71 -1.31 4.95 15.93
C THR A 71 -1.09 3.54 15.41
N ARG A 72 -1.25 3.31 14.09
CA ARG A 72 -0.97 2.01 13.46
C ARG A 72 0.50 1.62 13.53
N PHE A 73 1.41 2.59 13.48
CA PHE A 73 2.84 2.38 13.63
C PHE A 73 3.17 1.76 15.00
N TRP A 74 2.73 2.40 16.08
CA TRP A 74 2.97 1.91 17.44
C TRP A 74 2.22 0.61 17.75
N ARG A 75 1.01 0.42 17.19
CA ARG A 75 0.28 -0.84 17.36
C ARG A 75 0.92 -2.03 16.64
N LYS A 76 1.71 -1.79 15.58
CA LYS A 76 2.43 -2.83 14.83
C LYS A 76 3.94 -2.73 15.05
N TYR A 77 4.33 -2.62 16.32
CA TYR A 77 5.71 -2.33 16.70
C TYR A 77 6.72 -3.37 16.17
N ALA A 78 6.46 -4.66 16.37
CA ALA A 78 7.33 -5.76 15.94
C ALA A 78 6.63 -6.72 14.94
N THR A 79 5.64 -6.22 14.19
CA THR A 79 4.86 -7.05 13.27
C THR A 79 5.41 -6.96 11.84
N PHE A 80 6.14 -8.00 11.43
CA PHE A 80 6.75 -8.11 10.09
C PHE A 80 5.83 -8.71 9.02
N SER A 81 4.63 -9.17 9.41
CA SER A 81 3.63 -9.73 8.50
C SER A 81 2.64 -8.68 7.98
N GLY A 82 2.07 -8.93 6.80
CA GLY A 82 1.09 -8.06 6.15
C GLY A 82 1.73 -6.99 5.27
N ARG A 83 0.90 -6.08 4.78
CA ARG A 83 1.28 -5.01 3.86
C ARG A 83 1.11 -3.64 4.52
N ALA A 84 1.79 -2.65 3.98
CA ALA A 84 1.70 -1.26 4.40
C ALA A 84 1.56 -0.37 3.17
N SER A 85 0.66 0.61 3.25
CA SER A 85 0.45 1.54 2.15
C SER A 85 1.56 2.59 2.07
N ARG A 86 1.67 3.24 0.91
CA ARG A 86 2.59 4.38 0.72
C ARG A 86 2.30 5.52 1.70
N SER A 87 1.03 5.85 1.92
CA SER A 87 0.65 6.93 2.84
C SER A 87 1.03 6.63 4.29
N GLU A 88 0.88 5.39 4.75
CA GLU A 88 1.31 5.00 6.10
C GLU A 88 2.84 5.15 6.27
N PHE A 89 3.61 4.76 5.25
CA PHE A 89 5.07 4.91 5.26
C PHE A 89 5.52 6.37 5.25
N TRP A 90 4.99 7.18 4.33
CA TRP A 90 5.43 8.57 4.17
C TRP A 90 5.01 9.46 5.35
N TRP A 91 3.83 9.24 5.94
CA TRP A 91 3.46 9.96 7.17
C TRP A 91 4.39 9.64 8.33
N TRP A 92 4.80 8.37 8.49
CA TRP A 92 5.81 8.01 9.48
C TRP A 92 7.17 8.67 9.18
N MET A 93 7.64 8.65 7.92
CA MET A 93 8.90 9.31 7.53
C MET A 93 8.87 10.81 7.81
N LEU A 94 7.75 11.49 7.58
CA LEU A 94 7.59 12.90 7.92
C LEU A 94 7.62 13.12 9.43
N CYS A 95 6.86 12.35 10.21
CA CYS A 95 6.83 12.49 11.67
C CYS A 95 8.21 12.20 12.30
N GLY A 96 8.81 11.07 11.94
CA GLY A 96 10.15 10.69 12.40
C GLY A 96 11.21 11.67 11.93
N GLY A 97 11.09 12.20 10.71
CA GLY A 97 11.96 13.23 10.15
C GLY A 97 11.87 14.56 10.90
N ILE A 98 10.67 14.99 11.30
CA ILE A 98 10.48 16.18 12.13
C ILE A 98 11.13 15.99 13.50
N VAL A 99 10.90 14.85 14.17
CA VAL A 99 11.51 14.57 15.47
C VAL A 99 13.04 14.54 15.35
N ALA A 100 13.57 13.89 14.33
CA ALA A 100 15.01 13.88 14.05
C ALA A 100 15.56 15.28 13.77
N ALA A 101 14.84 16.11 13.01
CA ALA A 101 15.22 17.49 12.72
C ALA A 101 15.25 18.35 13.98
N VAL A 102 14.29 18.20 14.90
CA VAL A 102 14.28 18.89 16.20
C VAL A 102 15.47 18.45 17.06
N ILE A 103 15.74 17.15 17.14
CA ILE A 103 16.91 16.62 17.87
C ILE A 103 18.21 17.22 17.30
N VAL A 104 18.35 17.22 15.97
CA VAL A 104 19.52 17.80 15.29
C VAL A 104 19.62 19.30 15.54
N ALA A 105 18.51 20.05 15.47
CA ALA A 105 18.50 21.49 15.73
C ALA A 105 18.96 21.83 17.15
N ILE A 106 18.63 21.00 18.14
CA ILE A 106 19.09 21.15 19.52
C ILE A 106 20.60 20.81 19.64
N TYR A 107 21.07 19.82 18.89
CA TYR A 107 22.45 19.31 19.00
C TYR A 107 23.49 20.13 18.20
N VAL A 108 23.09 20.73 17.07
CA VAL A 108 23.95 21.48 16.15
C VAL A 108 24.71 22.64 16.82
N PRO A 109 24.09 23.49 17.67
CA PRO A 109 24.80 24.57 18.36
C PRO A 109 25.96 24.05 19.22
N SER A 110 25.74 22.95 19.96
CA SER A 110 26.79 22.31 20.78
C SER A 110 27.93 21.76 19.92
N LEU A 111 27.60 21.18 18.76
CA LEU A 111 28.60 20.70 17.81
C LEU A 111 29.43 21.84 17.21
N LEU A 112 28.79 22.97 16.90
CA LEU A 112 29.44 24.15 16.33
C LEU A 112 30.33 24.85 17.37
N ALA A 113 29.87 24.97 18.62
CA ALA A 113 30.67 25.49 19.73
C ALA A 113 31.93 24.64 20.00
N ALA A 114 31.84 23.32 19.82
CA ALA A 114 33.01 22.45 19.91
C ALA A 114 34.06 22.73 18.81
N ARG A 115 33.65 23.26 17.65
CA ARG A 115 34.54 23.62 16.53
C ARG A 115 35.24 24.96 16.72
N THR A 116 34.73 25.84 17.57
CA THR A 116 35.28 27.20 17.81
C THR A 116 36.34 27.23 18.92
N GLY A 117 36.86 26.08 19.34
CA GLY A 117 37.94 25.97 20.32
C GLY A 117 37.48 25.87 21.78
N HIS A 118 36.18 25.96 22.04
CA HIS A 118 35.62 25.73 23.39
C HIS A 118 35.57 24.26 23.81
N GLY A 119 35.85 23.33 22.89
CA GLY A 119 35.71 21.89 23.11
C GLY A 119 34.26 21.46 23.29
N LEU A 120 33.99 20.16 23.20
CA LEU A 120 32.65 19.64 23.52
C LEU A 120 32.50 19.65 25.05
N ARG A 121 31.68 20.56 25.57
CA ARG A 121 31.34 20.62 26.99
C ARG A 121 30.14 19.71 27.25
N TRP A 122 30.36 18.66 28.04
CA TRP A 122 29.29 17.80 28.54
C TRP A 122 28.58 18.49 29.70
N ASP A 123 27.54 19.25 29.40
CA ASP A 123 26.65 19.81 30.41
C ASP A 123 25.40 18.93 30.58
N THR A 124 24.62 19.21 31.64
CA THR A 124 23.39 18.47 31.94
C THR A 124 22.40 18.50 30.78
N GLY A 125 22.28 19.63 30.08
CA GLY A 125 21.38 19.78 28.93
C GLY A 125 21.79 18.88 27.76
N LEU A 126 23.06 18.95 27.33
CA LEU A 126 23.59 18.07 26.27
C LEU A 126 23.42 16.58 26.62
N THR A 127 23.74 16.21 27.85
CA THR A 127 23.66 14.82 28.32
C THR A 127 22.22 14.31 28.25
N VAL A 128 21.25 15.07 28.76
CA VAL A 128 19.83 14.71 28.69
C VAL A 128 19.37 14.60 27.24
N THR A 129 19.73 15.54 26.37
CA THR A 129 19.37 15.49 24.95
C THR A 129 19.92 14.24 24.27
N VAL A 130 21.20 13.90 24.46
CA VAL A 130 21.82 12.71 23.85
C VAL A 130 21.15 11.42 24.33
N VAL A 131 20.87 11.31 25.63
CA VAL A 131 20.22 10.13 26.20
C VAL A 131 18.81 9.97 25.67
N LEU A 132 18.01 11.04 25.64
CA LEU A 132 16.64 11.00 25.11
C LEU A 132 16.62 10.73 23.61
N ALA A 133 17.52 11.36 22.84
CA ALA A 133 17.67 11.09 21.41
C ALA A 133 18.03 9.62 21.16
N GLY A 134 19.02 9.09 21.89
CA GLY A 134 19.42 7.69 21.80
C GLY A 134 18.27 6.73 22.14
N ALA A 135 17.55 6.99 23.22
CA ALA A 135 16.38 6.21 23.60
C ALA A 135 15.28 6.24 22.52
N TRP A 136 15.01 7.42 21.95
CA TRP A 136 14.09 7.57 20.82
C TRP A 136 14.54 6.76 19.60
N PHE A 137 15.80 6.85 19.20
CA PHE A 137 16.33 6.10 18.06
C PHE A 137 16.20 4.58 18.26
N VAL A 138 16.56 4.07 19.44
CA VAL A 138 16.42 2.65 19.78
C VAL A 138 14.94 2.24 19.79
N ALA A 139 14.06 3.07 20.34
CA ALA A 139 12.63 2.79 20.33
C ALA A 139 12.03 2.83 18.91
N ALA A 140 12.54 3.68 18.02
CA ALA A 140 12.02 3.86 16.67
C ALA A 140 12.60 2.89 15.63
N ILE A 141 13.78 2.28 15.88
CA ILE A 141 14.47 1.46 14.88
C ILE A 141 13.71 0.18 14.52
N VAL A 142 13.21 -0.54 15.53
CA VAL A 142 12.46 -1.79 15.37
C VAL A 142 11.17 -1.58 14.56
N PRO A 143 10.28 -0.63 14.92
CA PRO A 143 9.05 -0.43 14.18
C PRO A 143 9.28 0.21 12.80
N SER A 144 10.33 1.03 12.64
CA SER A 144 10.72 1.56 11.32
C SER A 144 11.15 0.45 10.37
N LEU A 145 11.94 -0.51 10.88
CA LEU A 145 12.32 -1.71 10.14
C LEU A 145 11.09 -2.56 9.80
N ALA A 146 10.20 -2.80 10.76
CA ALA A 146 8.98 -3.56 10.54
C ALA A 146 8.06 -2.90 9.49
N LEU A 147 8.00 -1.57 9.44
CA LEU A 147 7.24 -0.84 8.43
C LEU A 147 7.87 -0.94 7.03
N ALA A 148 9.19 -0.76 6.94
CA ALA A 148 9.92 -0.91 5.68
C ALA A 148 9.80 -2.33 5.12
N TRP A 149 9.89 -3.35 5.99
CA TRP A 149 9.69 -4.75 5.65
C TRP A 149 8.30 -5.02 5.05
N ARG A 150 7.24 -4.51 5.69
CA ARG A 150 5.85 -4.61 5.18
C ARG A 150 5.65 -3.88 3.87
N ARG A 151 6.34 -2.76 3.66
CA ARG A 151 6.27 -2.02 2.39
C ARG A 151 6.95 -2.76 1.25
N LEU A 152 8.06 -3.47 1.53
CA LEU A 152 8.70 -4.36 0.55
C LEU A 152 7.77 -5.52 0.15
N HIS A 153 7.05 -6.10 1.10
CA HIS A 153 6.03 -7.12 0.80
C HIS A 153 4.92 -6.59 -0.11
N ASP A 154 4.54 -5.32 0.03
CA ASP A 154 3.54 -4.67 -0.83
C ASP A 154 4.01 -4.51 -2.29
N ALA A 155 5.32 -4.43 -2.52
CA ALA A 155 5.95 -4.49 -3.85
C ALA A 155 6.20 -5.94 -4.33
N ASN A 156 5.70 -6.95 -3.62
CA ASN A 156 5.94 -8.38 -3.85
C ASN A 156 7.43 -8.81 -3.71
N LEU A 157 8.22 -8.04 -2.96
CA LEU A 157 9.63 -8.33 -2.69
C LEU A 157 9.78 -9.03 -1.33
N ARG A 158 10.88 -9.77 -1.17
CA ARG A 158 11.24 -10.38 0.12
C ARG A 158 11.73 -9.29 1.07
N GLY A 159 11.33 -9.29 2.33
CA GLY A 159 11.80 -8.24 3.26
C GLY A 159 13.32 -8.22 3.50
N LEU A 160 14.03 -9.30 3.17
CA LEU A 160 15.49 -9.37 3.07
C LEU A 160 16.11 -8.30 2.16
N PHE A 161 15.39 -7.81 1.15
CA PHE A 161 15.91 -6.74 0.32
C PHE A 161 16.19 -5.46 1.12
N TRP A 162 15.60 -5.29 2.30
CA TRP A 162 15.92 -4.19 3.20
C TRP A 162 17.41 -4.14 3.58
N LEU A 163 18.10 -5.29 3.65
CA LEU A 163 19.53 -5.37 3.94
C LEU A 163 20.40 -4.68 2.88
N LEU A 164 19.90 -4.53 1.65
CA LEU A 164 20.63 -3.75 0.64
C LEU A 164 20.78 -2.29 1.08
N GLY A 165 19.86 -1.76 1.89
CA GLY A 165 19.95 -0.44 2.48
C GLY A 165 21.13 -0.24 3.42
N LEU A 166 21.74 -1.32 3.94
CA LEU A 166 22.92 -1.26 4.79
C LEU A 166 24.19 -0.92 3.98
N ILE A 167 24.15 -1.06 2.64
CA ILE A 167 25.23 -0.65 1.76
C ILE A 167 25.21 0.89 1.67
N PRO A 168 26.24 1.61 2.14
CA PRO A 168 26.24 3.07 2.08
C PRO A 168 26.16 3.56 0.63
N SER A 169 25.53 4.72 0.45
CA SER A 169 25.31 5.37 -0.85
C SER A 169 24.34 4.62 -1.78
N VAL A 170 24.75 3.48 -2.36
CA VAL A 170 23.92 2.78 -3.36
C VAL A 170 22.70 2.14 -2.70
N GLY A 171 22.87 1.55 -1.52
CA GLY A 171 21.81 0.88 -0.79
C GLY A 171 20.65 1.79 -0.40
N TRP A 172 20.97 3.02 0.03
CA TRP A 172 19.95 4.00 0.40
C TRP A 172 19.10 4.41 -0.82
N ILE A 173 19.73 4.66 -1.97
CA ILE A 173 19.03 5.01 -3.22
C ILE A 173 18.17 3.84 -3.68
N MET A 174 18.70 2.61 -3.66
CA MET A 174 17.90 1.42 -4.00
C MET A 174 16.71 1.27 -3.06
N MET A 175 16.89 1.48 -1.75
CA MET A 175 15.78 1.44 -0.78
C MET A 175 14.69 2.46 -1.09
N LEU A 176 15.06 3.70 -1.42
CA LEU A 176 14.07 4.69 -1.85
C LEU A 176 13.28 4.20 -3.05
N VAL A 177 13.97 3.75 -4.10
CA VAL A 177 13.33 3.27 -5.33
C VAL A 177 12.35 2.13 -5.02
N LEU A 178 12.76 1.14 -4.23
CA LEU A 178 11.91 0.00 -3.85
C LEU A 178 10.68 0.43 -3.03
N ILE A 179 10.85 1.39 -2.12
CA ILE A 179 9.76 1.93 -1.30
C ILE A 179 8.78 2.78 -2.13
N LEU A 180 9.24 3.38 -3.23
CA LEU A 180 8.44 4.17 -4.17
C LEU A 180 7.64 3.30 -5.17
N GLN A 181 7.98 2.02 -5.36
CA GLN A 181 7.34 1.14 -6.35
C GLN A 181 5.80 1.05 -6.21
N PRO A 182 5.04 0.89 -7.31
CA PRO A 182 3.59 0.66 -7.23
C PRO A 182 3.28 -0.62 -6.46
N THR A 183 2.16 -0.59 -5.74
CA THR A 183 1.61 -1.77 -5.08
C THR A 183 1.35 -2.84 -6.13
N ASN A 184 1.84 -4.05 -5.91
CA ASN A 184 1.65 -5.16 -6.82
C ASN A 184 0.50 -6.05 -6.33
N PRO A 185 -0.52 -6.37 -7.16
CA PRO A 185 -1.62 -7.24 -6.76
C PRO A 185 -1.16 -8.65 -6.34
N ARG A 186 0.03 -9.10 -6.76
CA ARG A 186 0.61 -10.38 -6.31
C ARG A 186 1.08 -10.37 -4.84
N GLY A 187 1.11 -9.22 -4.19
CA GLY A 187 1.48 -9.07 -2.77
C GLY A 187 0.46 -9.65 -1.78
N ILE A 188 -0.75 -10.03 -2.24
CA ILE A 188 -1.83 -10.60 -1.41
C ILE A 188 -1.39 -11.85 -0.65
N ARG A 189 -0.40 -12.59 -1.17
CA ARG A 189 0.18 -13.78 -0.49
C ARG A 189 0.79 -13.52 0.90
N PHE A 190 1.06 -12.26 1.24
CA PHE A 190 1.64 -11.86 2.52
C PHE A 190 0.56 -11.40 3.53
N ASP A 191 -0.71 -11.38 3.14
CA ASP A 191 -1.84 -11.04 4.02
C ASP A 191 -2.20 -12.25 4.88
N ARG A 192 -2.39 -12.04 6.19
CA ARG A 192 -2.79 -13.12 7.12
C ARG A 192 -4.25 -13.53 6.96
N ALA A 193 -5.12 -12.65 6.46
CA ALA A 193 -6.52 -12.96 6.21
C ALA A 193 -6.77 -13.95 5.05
N ALA A 194 -5.72 -14.33 4.31
CA ALA A 194 -5.79 -15.33 3.23
C ALA A 194 -5.32 -16.74 3.67
N ALA A 195 -5.06 -16.95 4.97
CA ALA A 195 -4.65 -18.22 5.57
C ALA A 195 -5.66 -18.71 6.59
#